data_AF-A0A428P2T1-F1
#
_entry.id   AF-A0A428P2T1-F1
#
_cell.length_a   1.000
_cell.length_b   1.000
_cell.length_c   1.000
_cell.angle_alpha   90.00
_cell.angle_beta   90.00
_cell.angle_gamma   90.00
#
_symmetry.space_group_name_H-M   'P 1'
#
loop_
_entity.id
_entity.type
_entity.pdbx_description
1 polymer ?
#
loop_
_entity_poly.entity_id
_entity_poly.type
_entity_poly.pdbx_seq_one_letter_code
_entity_poly.pdbx_strand_id
1 'polypeptide(L)'
;MTQTAVVTLATLDPVHTTSRTQPEPTIHDAASAIPPSTAASVAQRWNSTKENTLRTLSCYFAFTIYGMNDGTPGAMVPHLESYYTLPYSIVSLIFLGPMLGCITAAFASNRLHQKYGRRGVAAFATGSYAVASHAISAAATTICSFWADCGTSQNTSGQPHSFTLSVFKDKVTLLFSGFMLLYVGAEITIGGWLVTFMLNVRNGTPSASSLVASGFWIGITVGRFALGWITSYFGEKIMVSAYLVIAIGLELAFWLGKEFVVSAIMAALVGVSIGMVMPSSIRMMTKILPVEKHIVSVGFGTAFAVSGASIFPFIVGALAQAGGVQVLQPVILALFAVQLLLWLFVTRMKLDRDEDSSA
;
A
#
# COMPACT_ATOMS: atom_id res chain seq x y z
N MET A 1 -5.62 -66.21 -33.59
CA MET A 1 -6.95 -65.62 -33.32
C MET A 1 -6.94 -64.26 -34.02
N THR A 2 -7.59 -63.96 -35.14
CA THR A 2 -8.71 -64.58 -35.87
C THR A 2 -8.64 -64.08 -37.32
N GLN A 3 -9.20 -64.86 -38.25
CA GLN A 3 -9.19 -64.72 -39.70
C GLN A 3 -9.61 -63.36 -40.31
N THR A 4 -8.97 -63.06 -41.43
CA THR A 4 -9.45 -62.24 -42.55
C THR A 4 -10.60 -62.95 -43.29
N ALA A 5 -11.66 -62.23 -43.69
CA ALA A 5 -12.26 -62.22 -45.04
C ALA A 5 -13.80 -61.96 -45.08
N VAL A 6 -14.15 -60.87 -45.80
CA VAL A 6 -15.23 -60.73 -46.81
C VAL A 6 -16.70 -60.60 -46.33
N VAL A 7 -17.40 -59.56 -46.82
CA VAL A 7 -18.61 -59.61 -47.69
C VAL A 7 -19.18 -58.18 -47.91
N THR A 8 -19.02 -57.71 -49.16
CA THR A 8 -19.96 -57.10 -50.12
C THR A 8 -21.07 -56.08 -49.75
N LEU A 9 -21.12 -55.02 -50.59
CA LEU A 9 -22.13 -53.96 -50.79
C LEU A 9 -23.60 -54.41 -50.99
N ALA A 10 -24.53 -53.54 -50.58
CA ALA A 10 -25.62 -52.88 -51.35
C ALA A 10 -26.64 -52.29 -50.32
N THR A 11 -27.22 -51.08 -50.41
CA THR A 11 -28.04 -50.49 -51.49
C THR A 11 -28.38 -49.01 -51.20
N LEU A 12 -28.35 -48.21 -52.27
CA LEU A 12 -29.32 -47.19 -52.72
C LEU A 12 -29.43 -45.77 -52.11
N ASP A 13 -29.08 -44.84 -53.00
CA ASP A 13 -29.75 -43.59 -53.44
C ASP A 13 -29.31 -42.19 -52.95
N PRO A 14 -29.17 -41.23 -53.90
CA PRO A 14 -28.62 -39.91 -53.65
C PRO A 14 -29.72 -38.90 -53.30
N VAL A 15 -29.53 -38.12 -52.24
CA VAL A 15 -30.34 -36.92 -52.00
C VAL A 15 -29.46 -35.70 -52.20
N HIS A 16 -29.74 -34.98 -53.28
CA HIS A 16 -29.33 -33.59 -53.45
C HIS A 16 -29.79 -32.77 -52.25
N THR A 17 -28.87 -32.07 -51.59
CA THR A 17 -29.22 -30.87 -50.83
C THR A 17 -28.10 -29.85 -50.98
N THR A 18 -28.31 -28.99 -51.98
CA THR A 18 -27.91 -27.58 -52.02
C THR A 18 -26.69 -27.17 -51.19
N SER A 19 -25.61 -26.85 -51.89
CA SER A 19 -24.56 -25.94 -51.42
C SER A 19 -25.20 -24.68 -50.85
N ARG A 20 -25.28 -24.60 -49.52
CA ARG A 20 -25.50 -23.37 -48.80
C ARG A 20 -24.19 -23.09 -48.10
N THR A 21 -23.34 -22.30 -48.76
CA THR A 21 -22.22 -21.61 -48.13
C THR A 21 -22.75 -20.94 -46.87
N GLN A 22 -22.46 -21.53 -45.70
CA GLN A 22 -22.61 -20.77 -44.46
C GLN A 22 -21.60 -19.63 -44.52
N PRO A 23 -22.02 -18.37 -44.35
CA PRO A 23 -21.08 -17.28 -44.28
C PRO A 23 -20.16 -17.52 -43.07
N GLU A 24 -18.86 -17.39 -43.30
CA GLU A 24 -17.84 -17.31 -42.27
C GLU A 24 -18.28 -16.25 -41.24
N PRO A 25 -18.30 -16.55 -39.93
CA PRO A 25 -18.81 -15.61 -38.94
C PRO A 25 -17.97 -14.33 -39.00
N THR A 26 -18.62 -13.24 -39.39
CA THR A 26 -18.01 -11.92 -39.44
C THR A 26 -17.55 -11.52 -38.04
N ILE A 27 -16.41 -10.82 -37.93
CA ILE A 27 -15.80 -10.36 -36.66
C ILE A 27 -16.80 -9.63 -35.74
N HIS A 28 -17.88 -9.09 -36.30
CA HIS A 28 -18.98 -8.47 -35.55
C HIS A 28 -19.81 -9.45 -34.68
N ASP A 29 -19.91 -10.73 -35.03
CA ASP A 29 -20.67 -11.74 -34.27
C ASP A 29 -19.88 -12.25 -33.04
N ALA A 30 -18.55 -12.19 -33.08
CA ALA A 30 -17.70 -12.54 -31.95
C ALA A 30 -17.65 -11.44 -30.87
N ALA A 31 -17.87 -10.18 -31.27
CA ALA A 31 -17.81 -9.03 -30.36
C ALA A 31 -19.07 -8.85 -29.48
N SER A 32 -20.16 -9.54 -29.82
CA SER A 32 -21.46 -9.48 -29.12
C SER A 32 -21.75 -10.72 -28.27
N ALA A 33 -20.84 -11.70 -28.25
CA ALA A 33 -20.95 -12.84 -27.35
C ALA A 33 -20.63 -12.41 -25.90
N ILE A 34 -21.64 -12.43 -25.05
CA ILE A 34 -21.45 -12.37 -23.60
C ILE A 34 -20.54 -13.56 -23.23
N PRO A 35 -19.39 -13.34 -22.59
CA PRO A 35 -18.52 -14.44 -22.23
C PRO A 35 -19.30 -15.41 -21.32
N PRO A 36 -19.19 -16.73 -21.51
CA PRO A 36 -19.90 -17.71 -20.69
C PRO A 36 -19.59 -17.46 -19.21
N SER A 37 -20.55 -17.70 -18.32
CA SER A 37 -20.40 -17.49 -16.86
C SER A 37 -19.26 -18.30 -16.22
N THR A 38 -18.67 -19.23 -16.98
CA THR A 38 -17.50 -20.06 -16.62
C THR A 38 -16.17 -19.48 -17.13
N ALA A 39 -16.17 -18.35 -17.85
CA ALA A 39 -14.95 -17.68 -18.32
C ALA A 39 -14.22 -17.02 -17.14
N ALA A 40 -13.43 -17.80 -16.40
CA ALA A 40 -12.49 -17.27 -15.46
C ALA A 40 -11.46 -16.43 -16.24
N SER A 41 -11.41 -15.12 -15.98
CA SER A 41 -10.33 -14.27 -16.47
C SER A 41 -9.02 -14.86 -15.95
N VAL A 42 -8.20 -15.43 -16.83
CA VAL A 42 -6.87 -15.92 -16.45
C VAL A 42 -6.10 -14.70 -15.93
N ALA A 43 -5.81 -14.67 -14.63
CA ALA A 43 -4.99 -13.63 -14.04
C ALA A 43 -3.67 -13.55 -14.82
N GLN A 44 -3.43 -12.40 -15.47
CA GLN A 44 -2.24 -12.24 -16.29
C GLN A 44 -1.00 -12.35 -15.41
N ARG A 45 -0.05 -13.20 -15.82
CA ARG A 45 1.24 -13.32 -15.14
C ARG A 45 2.08 -12.08 -15.44
N TRP A 46 2.84 -11.61 -14.45
CA TRP A 46 3.69 -10.43 -14.58
C TRP A 46 4.72 -10.52 -15.73
N ASN A 47 5.11 -11.75 -16.11
CA ASN A 47 6.09 -12.04 -17.15
C ASN A 47 5.48 -12.61 -18.45
N SER A 48 4.15 -12.54 -18.64
CA SER A 48 3.50 -13.17 -19.81
C SER A 48 3.91 -12.56 -21.15
N THR A 49 4.14 -11.24 -21.16
CA THR A 49 4.49 -10.47 -22.36
C THR A 49 5.57 -9.44 -21.98
N LYS A 50 6.39 -9.02 -22.95
CA LYS A 50 7.36 -7.91 -22.75
C LYS A 50 6.68 -6.64 -22.24
N GLU A 51 5.46 -6.37 -22.69
CA GLU A 51 4.65 -5.25 -22.22
C GLU A 51 4.24 -5.38 -20.75
N ASN A 52 3.76 -6.55 -20.31
CA ASN A 52 3.41 -6.79 -18.90
C ASN A 52 4.64 -6.74 -17.99
N THR A 53 5.79 -7.20 -18.48
CA THR A 53 7.06 -7.08 -17.76
C THR A 53 7.45 -5.61 -17.61
N LEU A 54 7.38 -4.83 -18.70
CA LEU A 54 7.67 -3.40 -18.69
C LEU A 54 6.74 -2.63 -17.75
N ARG A 55 5.44 -2.94 -17.74
CA ARG A 55 4.46 -2.34 -16.83
C ARG A 55 4.77 -2.65 -15.37
N THR A 56 5.10 -3.90 -15.07
CA THR A 56 5.44 -4.33 -13.71
C THR A 56 6.72 -3.63 -13.22
N LEU A 57 7.77 -3.59 -14.04
CA LEU A 57 9.01 -2.87 -13.74
C LEU A 57 8.78 -1.36 -13.58
N SER A 58 7.94 -0.77 -14.43
CA SER A 58 7.55 0.64 -14.33
C SER A 58 6.87 0.94 -13.00
N CYS A 59 6.00 0.03 -12.54
CA CYS A 59 5.32 0.15 -11.26
C CYS A 59 6.32 0.08 -10.09
N TYR A 60 7.25 -0.87 -10.09
CA TYR A 60 8.31 -0.95 -9.08
C TYR A 60 9.20 0.30 -9.06
N PHE A 61 9.55 0.82 -10.24
CA PHE A 61 10.31 2.06 -10.34
C PHE A 61 9.52 3.25 -9.76
N ALA A 62 8.25 3.40 -10.11
CA ALA A 62 7.39 4.46 -9.57
C ALA A 62 7.26 4.38 -8.03
N PHE A 63 7.07 3.18 -7.48
CA PHE A 63 7.05 2.98 -6.02
C PHE A 63 8.38 3.29 -5.34
N THR A 64 9.50 3.04 -6.02
CA THR A 64 10.84 3.40 -5.51
C THR A 64 10.98 4.92 -5.40
N ILE A 65 10.59 5.65 -6.45
CA ILE A 65 10.61 7.12 -6.46
C ILE A 65 9.67 7.69 -5.39
N TYR A 66 8.48 7.11 -5.25
CA TYR A 66 7.54 7.49 -4.20
C TYR A 66 8.15 7.30 -2.79
N GLY A 67 8.79 6.16 -2.53
CA GLY A 67 9.46 5.90 -1.25
C GLY A 67 10.63 6.85 -0.97
N MET A 68 11.42 7.22 -1.99
CA MET A 68 12.47 8.23 -1.85
C MET A 68 11.89 9.61 -1.50
N ASN A 69 10.78 9.98 -2.11
CA ASN A 69 10.09 11.24 -1.82
C ASN A 69 9.53 11.26 -0.40
N ASP A 70 8.92 10.16 0.06
CA ASP A 70 8.32 10.03 1.39
C ASP A 70 9.36 10.13 2.52
N GLY A 71 10.59 9.63 2.30
CA GLY A 71 11.70 9.74 3.26
C GLY A 71 12.39 11.12 3.28
N THR A 72 12.13 11.99 2.31
CA THR A 72 12.85 13.27 2.15
C THR A 72 12.55 14.28 3.26
N PRO A 73 11.28 14.52 3.67
CA PRO A 73 10.95 15.50 4.71
C PRO A 73 11.77 15.32 5.99
N GLY A 74 11.89 14.09 6.50
CA GLY A 74 12.62 13.80 7.73
C GLY A 74 14.12 14.13 7.68
N ALA A 75 14.77 13.89 6.53
CA ALA A 75 16.17 14.25 6.33
C ALA A 75 16.38 15.78 6.19
N MET A 76 15.35 16.51 5.75
CA MET A 76 15.39 17.96 5.56
C MET A 76 15.09 18.74 6.84
N VAL A 77 14.39 18.16 7.83
CA VAL A 77 14.02 18.85 9.09
C VAL A 77 15.21 19.60 9.73
N PRO A 78 16.37 18.96 10.01
CA PRO A 78 17.51 19.67 10.62
C PRO A 78 18.09 20.81 9.75
N HIS A 79 18.01 20.65 8.42
CA HIS A 79 18.51 21.65 7.48
C HIS A 79 17.58 22.87 7.43
N LEU A 80 16.27 22.65 7.50
CA LEU A 80 15.28 23.74 7.56
C LEU A 80 15.37 24.51 8.88
N GLU A 81 15.57 23.81 10.01
CA GLU A 81 15.79 24.43 11.32
C GLU A 81 17.02 25.34 11.31
N SER A 82 18.16 24.84 10.82
CA SER A 82 19.43 25.57 10.86
C SER A 82 19.52 26.68 9.81
N TYR A 83 19.08 26.44 8.58
CA TYR A 83 19.20 27.41 7.48
C TYR A 83 18.23 28.59 7.63
N TYR A 84 16.97 28.32 8.00
CA TYR A 84 15.95 29.36 8.15
C TYR A 84 15.75 29.81 9.60
N THR A 85 16.50 29.25 10.56
CA THR A 85 16.39 29.54 12.00
C THR A 85 14.93 29.41 12.49
N LEU A 86 14.26 28.34 12.07
CA LEU A 86 12.83 28.12 12.34
C LEU A 86 12.61 27.27 13.61
N PRO A 87 11.55 27.56 14.39
CA PRO A 87 11.12 26.71 15.48
C PRO A 87 10.57 25.36 14.97
N TYR A 88 10.65 24.32 15.82
CA TYR A 88 10.17 22.97 15.53
C TYR A 88 8.71 22.92 15.09
N SER A 89 7.86 23.77 15.66
CA SER A 89 6.44 23.85 15.32
C SER A 89 6.21 24.27 13.85
N ILE A 90 6.97 25.25 13.34
CA ILE A 90 6.86 25.71 11.95
C ILE A 90 7.42 24.67 10.99
N VAL A 91 8.59 24.08 11.29
CA VAL A 91 9.17 23.05 10.43
C VAL A 91 8.25 21.84 10.33
N SER A 92 7.57 21.47 11.43
CA SER A 92 6.63 20.35 11.46
C SER A 92 5.37 20.55 10.59
N LEU A 93 5.07 21.77 10.14
CA LEU A 93 3.99 22.02 9.18
C LEU A 93 4.23 21.32 7.84
N ILE A 94 5.48 20.98 7.51
CA ILE A 94 5.82 20.22 6.29
C ILE A 94 5.07 18.88 6.24
N PHE A 95 4.84 18.26 7.40
CA PHE A 95 4.13 16.98 7.50
C PHE A 95 2.63 17.12 7.27
N LEU A 96 2.04 18.32 7.42
CA LEU A 96 0.61 18.56 7.13
C LEU A 96 0.34 18.73 5.63
N GLY A 97 1.36 19.11 4.84
CA GLY A 97 1.25 19.31 3.39
C GLY A 97 0.67 18.09 2.65
N PRO A 98 1.21 16.87 2.83
CA PRO A 98 0.69 15.66 2.21
C PRO A 98 -0.79 15.39 2.52
N MET A 99 -1.24 15.61 3.76
CA MET A 99 -2.65 15.44 4.13
C MET A 99 -3.54 16.44 3.41
N LEU A 100 -3.17 17.73 3.37
CA LEU A 100 -3.93 18.74 2.63
C LEU A 100 -4.00 18.40 1.13
N GLY A 101 -2.87 17.98 0.55
CA GLY A 101 -2.79 17.54 -0.84
C GLY A 101 -3.70 16.34 -1.13
N CYS A 102 -3.69 15.33 -0.24
CA CYS A 102 -4.55 14.15 -0.38
C CYS A 102 -6.04 14.49 -0.25
N ILE A 103 -6.40 15.39 0.67
CA ILE A 103 -7.80 15.86 0.80
C ILE A 103 -8.22 16.58 -0.47
N THR A 104 -7.43 17.55 -0.95
CA THR A 104 -7.73 18.26 -2.21
C THR A 104 -7.82 17.29 -3.40
N ALA A 105 -6.91 16.31 -3.48
CA ALA A 105 -6.92 15.28 -4.52
C ALA A 105 -8.15 14.38 -4.42
N ALA A 106 -8.59 13.98 -3.23
CA ALA A 106 -9.79 13.17 -3.05
C ALA A 106 -11.04 13.88 -3.60
N PHE A 107 -11.21 15.17 -3.31
CA PHE A 107 -12.33 15.96 -3.84
C PHE A 107 -12.22 16.24 -5.35
N ALA A 108 -11.01 16.46 -5.86
CA ALA A 108 -10.78 16.75 -7.28
C ALA A 108 -10.83 15.49 -8.16
N SER A 109 -10.39 14.34 -7.64
CA SER A 109 -10.18 13.11 -8.41
C SER A 109 -11.45 12.61 -9.07
N ASN A 110 -12.60 12.61 -8.36
CA ASN A 110 -13.86 12.16 -8.93
C ASN A 110 -14.32 13.08 -10.08
N ARG A 111 -14.13 14.39 -9.95
CA ARG A 111 -14.44 15.37 -11.01
C ARG A 111 -13.52 15.23 -12.22
N LEU A 112 -12.23 15.03 -11.98
CA LEU A 112 -11.24 14.82 -13.04
C LEU A 112 -11.48 13.48 -13.77
N HIS A 113 -11.84 12.43 -13.04
CA HIS A 113 -12.11 11.11 -13.61
C HIS A 113 -13.35 11.14 -14.51
N GLN A 114 -14.43 11.79 -14.07
CA GLN A 114 -15.65 11.92 -14.88
C GLN A 114 -15.45 12.83 -16.11
N LYS A 115 -14.67 13.91 -16.00
CA LYS A 115 -14.49 14.88 -17.09
C LYS A 115 -13.43 14.50 -18.12
N TYR A 116 -12.29 13.94 -17.67
CA TYR A 116 -11.12 13.70 -18.52
C TYR A 116 -10.76 12.21 -18.64
N GLY A 117 -11.57 11.33 -18.06
CA GLY A 117 -11.31 9.90 -18.03
C GLY A 117 -10.04 9.52 -17.28
N ARG A 118 -9.68 8.25 -17.35
CA ARG A 118 -8.51 7.67 -16.66
C ARG A 118 -7.17 8.25 -17.14
N ARG A 119 -7.09 8.64 -18.43
CA ARG A 119 -5.91 9.32 -19.04
C ARG A 119 -5.67 10.71 -18.48
N GLY A 120 -6.74 11.49 -18.29
CA GLY A 120 -6.65 12.82 -17.70
C GLY A 120 -6.14 12.76 -16.26
N VAL A 121 -6.66 11.85 -15.45
CA VAL A 121 -6.20 11.69 -14.06
C VAL A 121 -4.71 11.35 -13.99
N ALA A 122 -4.22 10.44 -14.84
CA ALA A 122 -2.80 10.11 -14.90
C ALA A 122 -1.94 11.31 -15.33
N ALA A 123 -2.37 12.07 -16.33
CA ALA A 123 -1.67 13.26 -16.79
C ALA A 123 -1.67 14.40 -15.74
N PHE A 124 -2.78 14.61 -15.03
CA PHE A 124 -2.87 15.60 -13.96
C PHE A 124 -2.04 15.22 -12.73
N ALA A 125 -2.10 13.96 -12.29
CA ALA A 125 -1.27 13.46 -11.18
C ALA A 125 0.21 13.63 -11.51
N THR A 126 0.60 13.19 -12.71
CA THR A 126 1.97 13.30 -13.19
C THR A 126 2.41 14.75 -13.38
N GLY A 127 1.55 15.60 -13.93
CA GLY A 127 1.81 17.03 -14.12
C GLY A 127 1.97 17.76 -12.79
N SER A 128 1.13 17.46 -11.80
CA SER A 128 1.26 18.04 -10.45
C SER A 128 2.57 17.66 -9.79
N TYR A 129 3.02 16.42 -9.98
CA TYR A 129 4.28 15.91 -9.44
C TYR A 129 5.50 16.53 -10.15
N ALA A 130 5.41 16.75 -11.47
CA ALA A 130 6.43 17.40 -12.28
C ALA A 130 6.55 18.91 -12.00
N VAL A 131 5.46 19.57 -11.61
CA VAL A 131 5.47 20.98 -11.17
C VAL A 131 6.03 21.11 -9.75
N ALA A 132 5.72 20.16 -8.86
CA ALA A 132 6.19 20.17 -7.48
C ALA A 132 7.65 19.70 -7.33
N SER A 133 8.13 18.86 -8.24
CA SER A 133 9.49 18.32 -8.24
C SER A 133 10.02 18.24 -9.66
N HIS A 134 11.21 18.78 -9.93
CA HIS A 134 11.88 18.72 -11.24
C HIS A 134 12.36 17.28 -11.54
N ALA A 135 11.47 16.29 -11.57
CA ALA A 135 11.78 14.87 -11.77
C ALA A 135 11.05 14.35 -13.02
N ILE A 136 11.61 14.69 -14.19
CA ILE A 136 11.06 14.40 -15.52
C ILE A 136 10.98 12.88 -15.84
N SER A 137 11.71 12.01 -15.12
CA SER A 137 11.83 10.58 -15.49
C SER A 137 10.66 9.68 -15.04
N ALA A 138 10.05 9.97 -13.88
CA ALA A 138 8.91 9.16 -13.36
C ALA A 138 7.62 9.40 -14.16
N ALA A 139 7.49 10.60 -14.72
CA ALA A 139 6.37 11.03 -15.55
C ALA A 139 6.28 10.26 -16.87
N ALA A 140 7.40 10.14 -17.58
CA ALA A 140 7.44 9.46 -18.87
C ALA A 140 7.13 7.96 -18.73
N THR A 141 7.65 7.31 -17.69
CA THR A 141 7.54 5.84 -17.53
C THR A 141 6.11 5.41 -17.17
N THR A 142 5.41 6.18 -16.32
CA THR A 142 4.03 5.88 -15.93
C THR A 142 3.05 6.18 -17.05
N ILE A 143 3.27 7.26 -17.81
CA ILE A 143 2.45 7.59 -18.98
C ILE A 143 2.63 6.53 -20.08
N CYS A 144 3.87 6.13 -20.40
CA CYS A 144 4.14 5.17 -21.47
C CYS A 144 3.66 3.75 -21.16
N SER A 145 3.76 3.28 -19.91
CA SER A 145 3.37 1.91 -19.54
C SER A 145 1.86 1.69 -19.51
N PHE A 146 1.07 2.73 -19.19
CA PHE A 146 -0.39 2.64 -19.10
C PHE A 146 -1.13 3.22 -20.32
N TRP A 147 -0.43 3.80 -21.29
CA TRP A 147 -1.05 4.40 -22.50
C TRP A 147 -1.79 3.38 -23.36
N ALA A 148 -1.21 2.17 -23.50
CA ALA A 148 -1.68 1.10 -24.38
C ALA A 148 -2.93 0.36 -23.84
N ASP A 149 -3.09 0.23 -22.51
CA ASP A 149 -4.27 -0.40 -21.89
C ASP A 149 -5.50 0.52 -21.81
N CYS A 150 -5.38 1.78 -22.19
CA CYS A 150 -6.49 2.73 -22.14
C CYS A 150 -7.47 2.60 -23.33
N GLY A 151 -7.42 1.52 -24.10
CA GLY A 151 -8.25 1.30 -25.31
C GLY A 151 -9.45 0.36 -25.12
N THR A 152 -9.52 -0.40 -24.03
CA THR A 152 -10.62 -1.37 -23.79
C THR A 152 -11.39 -0.97 -22.54
N SER A 153 -12.31 -0.01 -22.70
CA SER A 153 -13.41 0.14 -21.75
C SER A 153 -14.27 -1.13 -21.81
N GLN A 154 -14.01 -2.10 -20.94
CA GLN A 154 -15.13 -2.84 -20.39
C GLN A 154 -15.90 -1.85 -19.52
N ASN A 155 -17.08 -1.47 -20.00
CA ASN A 155 -18.13 -0.92 -19.16
C ASN A 155 -18.50 -1.98 -18.13
N THR A 156 -17.68 -2.15 -17.09
CA THR A 156 -18.24 -2.54 -15.80
C THR A 156 -19.05 -1.33 -15.37
N SER A 157 -20.36 -1.41 -15.59
CA SER A 157 -21.37 -0.67 -14.85
C SER A 157 -21.24 -1.02 -13.36
N GLY A 158 -20.10 -0.67 -12.76
CA GLY A 158 -19.90 -0.66 -11.33
C GLY A 158 -20.73 0.48 -10.80
N GLN A 159 -21.78 0.13 -10.06
CA GLN A 159 -22.61 1.01 -9.26
C GLN A 159 -21.80 2.21 -8.73
N PRO A 160 -22.36 3.43 -8.72
CA PRO A 160 -21.72 4.54 -8.06
C PRO A 160 -21.56 4.15 -6.59
N HIS A 161 -20.35 3.75 -6.18
CA HIS A 161 -20.06 3.51 -4.78
C HIS A 161 -20.13 4.86 -4.09
N SER A 162 -21.34 5.24 -3.67
CA SER A 162 -21.53 6.29 -2.71
C SER A 162 -20.64 5.93 -1.52
N PHE A 163 -19.85 6.90 -1.06
CA PHE A 163 -19.16 6.83 0.22
C PHE A 163 -20.24 6.60 1.29
N THR A 164 -20.59 5.34 1.50
CA THR A 164 -21.78 5.02 2.26
C THR A 164 -21.37 5.21 3.70
N LEU A 165 -22.05 6.09 4.43
CA LEU A 165 -21.88 6.27 5.88
C LEU A 165 -21.98 4.95 6.67
N SER A 166 -22.39 3.85 6.04
CA SER A 166 -22.30 2.49 6.56
C SER A 166 -20.90 2.09 7.03
N VAL A 167 -19.83 2.67 6.48
CA VAL A 167 -18.46 2.40 6.95
C VAL A 167 -18.29 2.77 8.43
N PHE A 168 -18.92 3.86 8.89
CA PHE A 168 -18.89 4.26 10.31
C PHE A 168 -19.66 3.32 11.24
N LYS A 169 -20.44 2.38 10.69
CA LYS A 169 -21.13 1.35 11.47
C LYS A 169 -20.33 0.04 11.54
N ASP A 170 -19.34 -0.15 10.68
CA ASP A 170 -18.53 -1.35 10.65
C ASP A 170 -17.36 -1.25 11.64
N LYS A 171 -17.49 -1.94 12.77
CA LYS A 171 -16.50 -1.94 13.84
C LYS A 171 -15.15 -2.50 13.36
N VAL A 172 -15.14 -3.44 12.42
CA VAL A 172 -13.92 -4.06 11.91
C VAL A 172 -13.15 -3.05 11.06
N THR A 173 -13.86 -2.34 10.17
CA THR A 173 -13.26 -1.29 9.35
C THR A 173 -12.74 -0.13 10.19
N LEU A 174 -13.49 0.32 11.20
CA LEU A 174 -13.04 1.37 12.12
C LEU A 174 -11.80 0.95 12.93
N LEU A 175 -11.79 -0.29 13.44
CA LEU A 175 -10.66 -0.82 14.19
C LEU A 175 -9.40 -0.93 13.30
N PHE A 176 -9.57 -1.41 12.07
CA PHE A 176 -8.49 -1.46 11.08
C PHE A 176 -7.97 -0.06 10.73
N SER A 177 -8.86 0.91 10.50
CA SER A 177 -8.45 2.30 10.23
C SER A 177 -7.72 2.95 11.39
N GLY A 178 -8.20 2.75 12.62
CA GLY A 178 -7.48 3.21 13.83
C GLY A 178 -6.10 2.57 13.94
N PHE A 179 -5.99 1.28 13.65
CA PHE A 179 -4.70 0.59 13.62
C PHE A 179 -3.74 1.15 12.55
N MET A 180 -4.23 1.42 11.33
CA MET A 180 -3.44 2.00 10.25
C MET A 180 -3.01 3.44 10.54
N LEU A 181 -3.88 4.24 11.18
CA LEU A 181 -3.55 5.60 11.63
C LEU A 181 -2.38 5.59 12.61
N LEU A 182 -2.40 4.70 13.62
CA LEU A 182 -1.32 4.61 14.60
C LEU A 182 -0.03 4.04 13.98
N TYR A 183 -0.15 2.99 13.16
CA TYR A 183 1.00 2.36 12.51
C TYR A 183 1.79 3.35 11.64
N VAL A 184 1.11 3.94 10.65
CA VAL A 184 1.77 4.86 9.72
C VAL A 184 2.17 6.14 10.44
N GLY A 185 1.38 6.58 11.42
CA GLY A 185 1.74 7.64 12.33
C GLY A 185 3.08 7.41 13.02
N ALA A 186 3.27 6.25 13.64
CA ALA A 186 4.53 5.91 14.31
C ALA A 186 5.69 5.79 13.32
N GLU A 187 5.50 5.08 12.19
CA GLU A 187 6.51 4.89 11.14
C GLU A 187 7.06 6.23 10.64
N ILE A 188 6.17 7.15 10.25
CA ILE A 188 6.55 8.45 9.70
C ILE A 188 7.06 9.40 10.78
N THR A 189 6.58 9.29 12.02
CA THR A 189 7.09 10.09 13.14
C THR A 189 8.53 9.71 13.50
N ILE A 190 8.84 8.41 13.54
CA ILE A 190 10.23 7.94 13.70
C ILE A 190 11.06 8.45 12.53
N GLY A 191 10.68 8.13 11.27
CA GLY A 191 11.45 8.53 10.09
C GLY A 191 11.63 10.05 9.96
N GLY A 192 10.63 10.83 10.37
CA GLY A 192 10.60 12.29 10.31
C GLY A 192 11.52 12.98 11.32
N TRP A 193 11.70 12.40 12.50
CA TRP A 193 12.42 13.04 13.60
C TRP A 193 13.71 12.33 14.00
N LEU A 194 13.96 11.12 13.49
CA LEU A 194 15.12 10.31 13.86
C LEU A 194 16.45 10.99 13.53
N VAL A 195 16.58 11.65 12.37
CA VAL A 195 17.81 12.38 12.02
C VAL A 195 18.06 13.52 13.02
N THR A 196 17.03 14.33 13.29
CA THR A 196 17.09 15.44 14.25
C THR A 196 17.38 14.95 15.67
N PHE A 197 16.80 13.82 16.08
CA PHE A 197 17.07 13.21 17.37
C PHE A 197 18.54 12.78 17.49
N MET A 198 19.06 12.09 16.47
CA MET A 198 20.45 11.64 16.47
C MET A 198 21.45 12.80 16.47
N LEU A 199 21.13 13.90 15.78
CA LEU A 199 21.93 15.13 15.81
C LEU A 199 21.88 15.82 17.19
N ASN A 200 20.68 16.12 17.69
CA ASN A 200 20.52 17.04 18.81
C ASN A 200 20.56 16.35 20.18
N VAL A 201 20.28 15.04 20.25
CA VAL A 201 20.23 14.29 21.51
C VAL A 201 21.40 13.31 21.64
N ARG A 202 21.84 12.73 20.53
CA ARG A 202 22.98 11.78 20.51
C ARG A 202 24.28 12.39 19.99
N ASN A 203 24.30 13.70 19.70
CA ASN A 203 25.47 14.44 19.22
C ASN A 203 26.13 13.80 17.98
N GLY A 204 25.31 13.22 17.09
CA GLY A 204 25.78 12.61 15.85
C GLY A 204 26.21 13.64 14.81
N THR A 205 27.04 13.23 13.86
CA THR A 205 27.34 14.05 12.68
C THR A 205 26.18 14.00 11.67
N PRO A 206 25.96 15.02 10.82
CA PRO A 206 24.87 15.03 9.84
C PRO A 206 24.86 13.78 8.96
N SER A 207 26.03 13.37 8.44
CA SER A 207 26.17 12.18 7.60
C SER A 207 25.83 10.89 8.35
N ALA A 208 26.33 10.72 9.58
CA ALA A 208 26.05 9.52 10.37
C ALA A 208 24.57 9.45 10.78
N SER A 209 23.98 10.57 11.22
CA SER A 209 22.56 10.63 11.60
C SER A 209 21.62 10.33 10.42
N SER A 210 21.96 10.81 9.22
CA SER A 210 21.22 10.43 8.00
C SER A 210 21.35 8.94 7.68
N LEU A 211 22.52 8.32 7.89
CA LEU A 211 22.71 6.88 7.72
C LEU A 211 21.87 6.06 8.71
N VAL A 212 21.66 6.56 9.94
CA VAL A 212 20.77 5.91 10.92
C VAL A 212 19.34 5.87 10.40
N ALA A 213 18.84 6.97 9.84
CA ALA A 213 17.52 7.00 9.22
C ALA A 213 17.43 6.06 8.01
N SER A 214 18.46 5.99 7.16
CA SER A 214 18.52 4.98 6.10
C SER A 214 18.49 3.56 6.66
N GLY A 215 19.20 3.30 7.76
CA GLY A 215 19.19 2.01 8.46
C GLY A 215 17.80 1.61 8.96
N PHE A 216 17.01 2.56 9.47
CA PHE A 216 15.60 2.34 9.84
C PHE A 216 14.75 1.90 8.64
N TRP A 217 14.82 2.62 7.51
CA TRP A 217 14.06 2.29 6.29
C TRP A 217 14.51 1.00 5.62
N ILE A 218 15.82 0.73 5.61
CA ILE A 218 16.37 -0.57 5.18
C ILE A 218 15.88 -1.66 6.11
N GLY A 219 15.83 -1.41 7.42
CA GLY A 219 15.25 -2.30 8.42
C GLY A 219 13.81 -2.68 8.06
N ILE A 220 12.94 -1.70 7.80
CA ILE A 220 11.55 -1.93 7.34
C ILE A 220 11.52 -2.81 6.10
N THR A 221 12.39 -2.53 5.14
CA THR A 221 12.49 -3.30 3.89
C THR A 221 12.89 -4.75 4.16
N VAL A 222 13.94 -4.98 4.95
CA VAL A 222 14.40 -6.33 5.35
C VAL A 222 13.32 -7.06 6.15
N GLY A 223 12.67 -6.39 7.09
CA GLY A 223 11.54 -6.91 7.84
C GLY A 223 10.41 -7.37 6.93
N ARG A 224 10.12 -6.61 5.87
CA ARG A 224 9.10 -6.98 4.88
C ARG A 224 9.44 -8.25 4.10
N PHE A 225 10.70 -8.51 3.80
CA PHE A 225 11.06 -9.74 3.08
C PHE A 225 11.22 -10.93 4.02
N ALA A 226 11.96 -10.76 5.12
CA ALA A 226 12.32 -11.85 6.02
C ALA A 226 11.12 -12.31 6.88
N LEU A 227 10.40 -11.36 7.48
CA LEU A 227 9.30 -11.68 8.40
C LEU A 227 8.04 -12.13 7.66
N GLY A 228 7.91 -11.83 6.36
CA GLY A 228 6.77 -12.27 5.54
C GLY A 228 6.66 -13.80 5.49
N TRP A 229 7.80 -14.49 5.31
CA TRP A 229 7.84 -15.96 5.33
C TRP A 229 7.47 -16.51 6.72
N ILE A 230 8.00 -15.92 7.79
CA ILE A 230 7.72 -16.34 9.17
C ILE A 230 6.23 -16.15 9.50
N THR A 231 5.65 -15.01 9.09
CA THR A 231 4.23 -14.71 9.32
C THR A 231 3.32 -15.73 8.63
N SER A 232 3.70 -16.23 7.46
CA SER A 232 2.92 -17.26 6.78
C SER A 232 2.89 -18.60 7.52
N TYR A 233 3.88 -18.90 8.36
CA TYR A 233 3.97 -20.15 9.12
C TYR A 233 3.21 -20.09 10.46
N PHE A 234 3.40 -19.01 11.24
CA PHE A 234 2.81 -18.88 12.59
C PHE A 234 1.45 -18.16 12.62
N GLY A 235 1.04 -17.55 11.50
CA GLY A 235 -0.20 -16.80 11.40
C GLY A 235 -0.09 -15.34 11.86
N GLU A 236 -0.99 -14.51 11.34
CA GLU A 236 -0.90 -13.05 11.46
C GLU A 236 -1.19 -12.56 12.88
N LYS A 237 -2.18 -13.15 13.57
CA LYS A 237 -2.61 -12.74 14.92
C LYS A 237 -1.45 -12.74 15.92
N ILE A 238 -0.70 -13.84 15.97
CA ILE A 238 0.42 -14.02 16.92
C ILE A 238 1.61 -13.18 16.48
N MET A 239 1.97 -13.23 15.19
CA MET A 239 3.17 -12.57 14.72
C MET A 239 3.11 -11.05 14.84
N VAL A 240 1.98 -10.42 14.51
CA VAL A 240 1.85 -8.96 14.70
C VAL A 240 1.94 -8.57 16.17
N SER A 241 1.38 -9.38 17.08
CA SER A 241 1.52 -9.14 18.53
C SER A 241 3.00 -9.22 18.95
N ALA A 242 3.72 -10.24 18.47
CA ALA A 242 5.14 -10.40 18.75
C ALA A 242 5.99 -9.24 18.20
N TYR A 243 5.74 -8.82 16.95
CA TYR A 243 6.43 -7.68 16.33
C TYR A 243 6.23 -6.37 17.11
N LEU A 244 5.01 -6.12 17.61
CA LEU A 244 4.73 -4.91 18.40
C LEU A 244 5.39 -4.98 19.78
N VAL A 245 5.38 -6.13 20.46
CA VAL A 245 6.08 -6.30 21.75
C VAL A 245 7.59 -6.13 21.58
N ILE A 246 8.17 -6.72 20.53
CA ILE A 246 9.59 -6.56 20.20
C ILE A 246 9.89 -5.09 19.87
N ALA A 247 9.05 -4.41 19.08
CA ALA A 247 9.23 -2.99 18.76
C ALA A 247 9.20 -2.11 20.02
N ILE A 248 8.28 -2.36 20.96
CA ILE A 248 8.23 -1.64 22.25
C ILE A 248 9.52 -1.88 23.05
N GLY A 249 10.00 -3.13 23.12
CA GLY A 249 11.23 -3.46 23.84
C GLY A 249 12.47 -2.81 23.20
N LEU A 250 12.55 -2.80 21.87
CA LEU A 250 13.62 -2.14 21.13
C LEU A 250 13.59 -0.61 21.28
N GLU A 251 12.40 0.00 21.30
CA GLU A 251 12.28 1.44 21.54
C GLU A 251 12.61 1.82 22.98
N LEU A 252 12.24 0.99 23.96
CA LEU A 252 12.72 1.17 25.34
C LEU A 252 14.25 1.08 25.40
N ALA A 253 14.86 0.12 24.69
CA ALA A 253 16.31 0.00 24.62
C ALA A 253 16.95 1.21 23.91
N PHE A 254 16.33 1.73 22.84
CA PHE A 254 16.76 2.95 22.16
C PHE A 254 16.70 4.16 23.10
N TRP A 255 15.62 4.29 23.86
CA TRP A 255 15.43 5.41 24.78
C TRP A 255 16.44 5.39 25.93
N LEU A 256 16.68 4.22 26.53
CA LEU A 256 17.63 4.02 27.62
C LEU A 256 19.09 4.07 27.15
N GLY A 257 19.36 3.61 25.92
CA GLY A 257 20.67 3.65 25.28
C GLY A 257 21.07 5.08 24.94
N LYS A 258 21.99 5.66 25.70
CA LYS A 258 22.51 7.03 25.46
C LYS A 258 23.59 7.10 24.39
N GLU A 259 24.13 5.94 24.00
CA GLU A 259 25.18 5.83 22.99
C GLU A 259 24.64 5.91 21.57
N PHE A 260 25.37 6.61 20.69
CA PHE A 260 24.99 6.82 19.29
C PHE A 260 24.85 5.49 18.53
N VAL A 261 25.85 4.61 18.64
CA VAL A 261 25.89 3.33 17.91
C VAL A 261 24.78 2.38 18.36
N VAL A 262 24.52 2.32 19.67
CA VAL A 262 23.42 1.51 20.22
C VAL A 262 22.09 2.01 19.68
N SER A 263 21.87 3.33 19.71
CA SER A 263 20.65 3.95 19.15
C SER A 263 20.51 3.64 17.65
N ALA A 264 21.59 3.70 16.88
CA ALA A 264 21.58 3.37 15.46
C ALA A 264 21.14 1.93 15.17
N ILE A 265 21.67 0.97 15.94
CA ILE A 265 21.30 -0.45 15.81
C ILE A 265 19.85 -0.67 16.22
N MET A 266 19.43 -0.09 17.35
CA MET A 266 18.05 -0.24 17.83
C MET A 266 17.05 0.35 16.83
N ALA A 267 17.31 1.52 16.24
CA ALA A 267 16.46 2.09 15.20
C ALA A 267 16.32 1.16 13.99
N ALA A 268 17.42 0.59 13.49
CA ALA A 268 17.36 -0.36 12.39
C ALA A 268 16.52 -1.60 12.75
N LEU A 269 16.68 -2.14 13.96
CA LEU A 269 15.92 -3.29 14.44
C LEU A 269 14.44 -2.99 14.67
N VAL A 270 14.09 -1.78 15.14
CA VAL A 270 12.69 -1.33 15.21
C VAL A 270 12.09 -1.37 13.81
N GLY A 271 12.80 -0.83 12.82
CA GLY A 271 12.41 -0.89 11.42
C GLY A 271 12.12 -2.33 10.96
N VAL A 272 13.04 -3.27 11.23
CA VAL A 272 12.83 -4.70 10.94
C VAL A 272 11.56 -5.22 11.58
N SER A 273 11.35 -4.96 12.88
CA SER A 273 10.20 -5.46 13.62
C SER A 273 8.87 -4.96 13.05
N ILE A 274 8.77 -3.65 12.76
CA ILE A 274 7.51 -3.06 12.29
C ILE A 274 7.22 -3.33 10.80
N GLY A 275 8.23 -3.72 10.02
CA GLY A 275 8.12 -3.79 8.56
C GLY A 275 6.97 -4.66 8.03
N MET A 276 6.67 -5.77 8.71
CA MET A 276 5.62 -6.72 8.28
C MET A 276 4.25 -6.47 8.95
N VAL A 277 4.13 -5.44 9.81
CA VAL A 277 2.91 -5.15 10.56
C VAL A 277 1.76 -4.71 9.65
N MET A 278 1.99 -3.74 8.75
CA MET A 278 0.96 -3.28 7.81
C MET A 278 0.52 -4.35 6.79
N PRO A 279 1.43 -5.07 6.10
CA PRO A 279 1.00 -6.14 5.19
C PRO A 279 0.21 -7.25 5.91
N SER A 280 0.59 -7.59 7.14
CA SER A 280 -0.10 -8.60 7.95
C SER A 280 -1.48 -8.12 8.40
N SER A 281 -1.64 -6.84 8.76
CA SER A 281 -2.93 -6.29 9.14
C SER A 281 -3.90 -6.22 7.96
N ILE A 282 -3.44 -5.84 6.77
CA ILE A 282 -4.25 -5.85 5.54
C ILE A 282 -4.70 -7.29 5.23
N ARG A 283 -3.78 -8.25 5.29
CA ARG A 283 -4.11 -9.67 5.08
C ARG A 283 -5.14 -10.15 6.11
N MET A 284 -4.97 -9.81 7.37
CA MET A 284 -5.92 -10.15 8.43
C MET A 284 -7.31 -9.55 8.17
N MET A 285 -7.36 -8.28 7.77
CA MET A 285 -8.60 -7.60 7.39
C MET A 285 -9.32 -8.34 6.27
N THR A 286 -8.62 -8.78 5.22
CA THR A 286 -9.23 -9.54 4.11
C THR A 286 -9.76 -10.92 4.52
N LYS A 287 -9.31 -11.47 5.66
CA LYS A 287 -9.82 -12.74 6.22
C LYS A 287 -11.05 -12.55 7.12
N ILE A 288 -11.26 -11.35 7.67
CA ILE A 288 -12.35 -11.06 8.61
C ILE A 288 -13.55 -10.43 7.89
N LEU A 289 -13.30 -9.55 6.91
CA LEU A 289 -14.37 -8.87 6.19
C LEU A 289 -14.79 -9.69 4.96
N PRO A 290 -16.07 -9.63 4.55
CA PRO A 290 -16.53 -10.20 3.31
C PRO A 290 -15.99 -9.39 2.11
N VAL A 291 -15.88 -10.04 0.95
CA VAL A 291 -15.11 -9.54 -0.22
C VAL A 291 -15.64 -8.19 -0.72
N GLU A 292 -16.94 -7.93 -0.60
CA GLU A 292 -17.59 -6.70 -1.04
C GLU A 292 -17.10 -5.48 -0.25
N LYS A 293 -16.62 -5.69 0.98
CA LYS A 293 -16.14 -4.62 1.86
C LYS A 293 -14.63 -4.41 1.81
N HIS A 294 -13.87 -5.27 1.13
CA HIS A 294 -12.40 -5.19 1.10
C HIS A 294 -11.92 -3.86 0.52
N ILE A 295 -12.42 -3.48 -0.67
CA ILE A 295 -11.97 -2.27 -1.39
C ILE A 295 -12.26 -1.01 -0.54
N VAL A 296 -13.48 -0.91 -0.02
CA VAL A 296 -13.90 0.26 0.78
C VAL A 296 -13.11 0.34 2.10
N SER A 297 -12.89 -0.80 2.77
CA SER A 297 -12.14 -0.83 4.04
C SER A 297 -10.67 -0.50 3.86
N VAL A 298 -10.02 -0.99 2.79
CA VAL A 298 -8.63 -0.65 2.46
C VAL A 298 -8.52 0.83 2.12
N GLY A 299 -9.44 1.37 1.32
CA GLY A 299 -9.46 2.80 0.99
C GLY A 299 -9.62 3.67 2.24
N PHE A 300 -10.56 3.31 3.13
CA PHE A 300 -10.79 4.03 4.38
C PHE A 300 -9.59 3.92 5.34
N GLY A 301 -8.98 2.74 5.45
CA GLY A 301 -7.76 2.54 6.25
C GLY A 301 -6.57 3.34 5.72
N THR A 302 -6.44 3.45 4.40
CA THR A 302 -5.39 4.25 3.75
C THR A 302 -5.55 5.75 4.02
N ALA A 303 -6.79 6.27 4.01
CA ALA A 303 -7.04 7.67 4.37
C ALA A 303 -6.62 7.99 5.82
N PHE A 304 -6.89 7.06 6.74
CA PHE A 304 -6.46 7.16 8.13
C PHE A 304 -4.94 7.02 8.29
N ALA A 305 -4.30 6.14 7.52
CA ALA A 305 -2.84 6.06 7.46
C ALA A 305 -2.20 7.39 7.06
N VAL A 306 -2.67 8.03 5.99
CA VAL A 306 -2.19 9.36 5.55
C VAL A 306 -2.42 10.41 6.63
N SER A 307 -3.58 10.38 7.30
CA SER A 307 -3.87 11.30 8.40
C SER A 307 -2.89 11.10 9.56
N GLY A 308 -2.60 9.85 9.93
CA GLY A 308 -1.60 9.50 10.94
C GLY A 308 -0.20 10.02 10.58
N ALA A 309 0.22 9.82 9.33
CA ALA A 309 1.51 10.30 8.79
C ALA A 309 1.72 11.81 8.95
N SER A 310 0.63 12.58 9.03
CA SER A 310 0.69 14.04 9.17
C SER A 310 0.48 14.50 10.61
N ILE A 311 -0.47 13.91 11.33
CA ILE A 311 -0.87 14.37 12.66
C ILE A 311 0.24 14.12 13.69
N PHE A 312 0.82 12.92 13.73
CA PHE A 312 1.76 12.58 14.80
C PHE A 312 3.13 13.27 14.68
N PRO A 313 3.76 13.39 13.50
CA PRO A 313 4.99 14.16 13.38
C PRO A 313 4.79 15.64 13.69
N PHE A 314 3.62 16.21 13.35
CA PHE A 314 3.24 17.57 13.73
C PHE A 314 3.11 17.72 15.24
N ILE A 315 2.42 16.79 15.92
CA ILE A 315 2.31 16.78 17.38
C ILE A 315 3.70 16.72 18.03
N VAL A 316 4.58 15.83 17.55
CA VAL A 316 5.96 15.75 18.06
C VAL A 316 6.71 17.05 17.86
N GLY A 317 6.58 17.71 16.70
CA GLY A 317 7.20 19.02 16.48
C GLY A 317 6.67 20.12 17.40
N ALA A 318 5.35 20.16 17.62
CA ALA A 318 4.74 21.09 18.55
C ALA A 318 5.21 20.86 20.00
N LEU A 319 5.30 19.60 20.43
CA LEU A 319 5.79 19.22 21.76
C LEU A 319 7.31 19.45 21.91
N ALA A 320 8.07 19.22 20.84
CA ALA A 320 9.52 19.45 20.82
C ALA A 320 9.89 20.93 20.99
N GLN A 321 8.98 21.86 20.67
CA GLN A 321 9.19 23.29 20.91
C GLN A 321 9.42 23.61 22.40
N ALA A 322 8.76 22.88 23.31
CA ALA A 322 8.87 23.10 24.76
C ALA A 322 9.77 22.06 25.44
N GLY A 323 9.71 20.79 25.00
CA GLY A 323 10.41 19.66 25.63
C GLY A 323 11.67 19.17 24.89
N GLY A 324 12.02 19.78 23.76
CA GLY A 324 13.06 19.28 22.86
C GLY A 324 12.67 17.98 22.15
N VAL A 325 13.50 17.49 21.22
CA VAL A 325 13.17 16.31 20.39
C VAL A 325 13.11 15.00 21.21
N GLN A 326 13.49 15.03 22.49
CA GLN A 326 13.38 13.89 23.40
C GLN A 326 11.95 13.39 23.60
N VAL A 327 10.93 14.24 23.37
CA VAL A 327 9.51 13.84 23.46
C VAL A 327 9.15 12.73 22.46
N LEU A 328 9.95 12.56 21.41
CA LEU A 328 9.76 11.53 20.39
C LEU A 328 9.58 10.15 21.04
N GLN A 329 10.45 9.80 21.98
CA GLN A 329 10.50 8.47 22.60
C GLN A 329 9.20 8.08 23.33
N PRO A 330 8.71 8.86 24.32
CA PRO A 330 7.46 8.53 24.99
C PRO A 330 6.25 8.55 24.05
N VAL A 331 6.24 9.40 23.02
CA VAL A 331 5.15 9.42 22.03
C VAL A 331 5.12 8.13 21.22
N ILE A 332 6.26 7.68 20.67
CA ILE A 332 6.33 6.43 19.89
C ILE A 332 5.96 5.22 20.74
N LEU A 333 6.44 5.14 21.98
CA LEU A 333 6.07 4.07 22.92
C LEU A 333 4.56 4.05 23.19
N ALA A 334 3.94 5.21 23.38
CA ALA A 334 2.49 5.31 23.53
C ALA A 334 1.76 4.85 22.26
N LEU A 335 2.22 5.22 21.07
CA LEU A 335 1.62 4.77 19.81
C LEU A 335 1.69 3.25 19.66
N PHE A 336 2.86 2.64 19.88
CA PHE A 336 2.99 1.18 19.81
C PHE A 336 2.18 0.45 20.89
N ALA A 337 2.11 0.99 22.11
CA ALA A 337 1.29 0.41 23.17
C ALA A 337 -0.21 0.44 22.82
N VAL A 338 -0.73 1.59 22.38
CA VAL A 338 -2.14 1.71 21.95
C VAL A 338 -2.39 0.82 20.73
N GLN A 339 -1.45 0.76 19.80
CA GLN A 339 -1.57 -0.09 18.62
C GLN A 339 -1.60 -1.58 18.96
N LEU A 340 -0.79 -2.03 19.93
CA LEU A 340 -0.85 -3.38 20.47
C LEU A 340 -2.20 -3.66 21.13
N LEU A 341 -2.72 -2.72 21.93
CA LEU A 341 -4.05 -2.85 22.54
C LEU A 341 -5.14 -3.01 21.47
N LEU A 342 -5.14 -2.17 20.43
CA LEU A 342 -6.07 -2.30 19.29
C LEU A 342 -5.92 -3.65 18.61
N TRP A 343 -4.70 -4.13 18.41
CA TRP A 343 -4.45 -5.44 17.81
C TRP A 343 -5.00 -6.60 18.65
N LEU A 344 -4.88 -6.53 19.97
CA LEU A 344 -5.46 -7.55 20.86
C LEU A 344 -6.97 -7.67 20.69
N PHE A 345 -7.69 -6.58 20.40
CA PHE A 345 -9.11 -6.67 20.00
C PHE A 345 -9.30 -7.38 18.67
N VAL A 346 -8.44 -7.14 17.67
CA VAL A 346 -8.47 -7.85 16.37
C VAL A 346 -8.28 -9.36 16.56
N THR A 347 -7.37 -9.77 17.45
CA THR A 347 -7.13 -11.20 17.69
C THR A 347 -8.34 -11.94 18.25
N ARG A 348 -9.27 -11.24 18.90
CA ARG A 348 -10.51 -11.80 19.45
C ARG A 348 -11.65 -11.93 18.44
N MET A 349 -11.51 -11.36 17.25
CA MET A 349 -12.54 -11.46 16.21
C MET A 349 -12.52 -12.84 15.55
N LYS A 350 -13.73 -13.36 15.26
CA LYS A 350 -13.94 -14.60 14.50
C LYS A 350 -13.71 -14.34 13.01
N LEU A 351 -13.22 -15.35 12.30
CA LEU A 351 -13.02 -15.29 10.85
C LEU A 351 -14.34 -15.64 10.17
N ASP A 352 -14.67 -14.95 9.09
CA ASP A 352 -15.94 -15.08 8.36
C ASP A 352 -16.03 -16.37 7.52
N ARG A 353 -15.01 -17.22 7.59
CA ARG A 353 -14.80 -18.35 6.66
C ARG A 353 -15.39 -19.68 7.13
N ASP A 354 -16.07 -19.68 8.28
CA ASP A 354 -16.61 -20.89 8.90
C ASP A 354 -18.10 -21.12 8.63
N GLU A 355 -18.83 -20.18 8.01
CA GLU A 355 -20.29 -20.34 7.76
C GLU A 355 -20.64 -21.10 6.46
N ASP A 356 -19.72 -21.25 5.51
CA ASP A 356 -19.98 -21.94 4.23
C ASP A 356 -19.68 -23.45 4.24
N SER A 357 -19.22 -24.01 5.36
CA SER A 357 -18.89 -25.45 5.47
C SER A 357 -19.93 -26.30 6.22
N SER A 358 -21.06 -25.68 6.59
CA SER A 358 -22.13 -26.32 7.37
C SER A 358 -23.54 -26.17 6.77
N ALA A 359 -23.65 -25.93 5.47
CA ALA A 359 -24.92 -25.90 4.74
C ALA A 359 -25.07 -27.08 3.77
#